data_AF-A0A8K0K1I0-F1
#
_entry.id   AF-A0A8K0K1I0-F1
#
_cell.length_a   1.000
_cell.length_b   1.000
_cell.length_c   1.000
_cell.angle_alpha   90.00
_cell.angle_beta   90.00
_cell.angle_gamma   90.00
#
_symmetry.space_group_name_H-M   'P 1'
#
loop_
_entity.id
_entity.type
_entity.pdbx_description
1 polymer ?
#
loop_
_entity_poly.entity_id
_entity_poly.type
_entity_poly.pdbx_seq_one_letter_code
_entity_poly.pdbx_strand_id
1 'polypeptide(L)'
;MDIPQIYAKVAWLRVDTQTILTIHSHVITKNHRIGLTHSDHRTWYLQIKDVRESDRGWYMCQINTDPMKSQVGYLEVVGEYSVPST
;
A
#
# COMPACT_ATOMS: atom_id res chain seq x y z
N MET A 1 -14.08 -12.69 17.23
CA MET A 1 -13.79 -14.10 16.86
C MET A 1 -12.52 -14.05 16.07
N ASP A 2 -11.40 -14.36 16.70
CA ASP A 2 -10.06 -14.10 16.15
C ASP A 2 -9.83 -14.92 14.88
N ILE A 3 -9.64 -14.26 13.74
CA ILE A 3 -9.28 -14.92 12.48
C ILE A 3 -7.83 -15.41 12.62
N PRO A 4 -7.57 -16.73 12.53
CA PRO A 4 -6.20 -17.24 12.55
C PRO A 4 -5.37 -16.60 11.43
N GLN A 5 -4.11 -16.26 11.70
CA GLN A 5 -3.20 -15.62 10.73
C GLN A 5 -3.13 -16.33 9.37
N ILE A 6 -3.40 -17.65 9.32
CA ILE A 6 -3.41 -18.43 8.08
C ILE A 6 -4.53 -18.04 7.10
N TYR A 7 -5.61 -17.43 7.60
CA TYR A 7 -6.76 -16.98 6.81
C TYR A 7 -6.80 -15.47 6.61
N ALA A 8 -5.82 -14.77 7.18
CA ALA A 8 -5.77 -13.33 7.12
C ALA A 8 -5.34 -12.85 5.73
N LYS A 9 -5.99 -11.79 5.26
CA LYS A 9 -5.72 -11.14 3.98
C LYS A 9 -5.17 -9.75 4.24
N VAL A 10 -4.13 -9.41 3.48
CA VAL A 10 -3.55 -8.07 3.46
C VAL A 10 -4.28 -7.19 2.46
N ALA A 11 -4.53 -5.93 2.82
CA ALA A 11 -5.04 -4.90 1.93
C ALA A 11 -4.13 -3.68 1.95
N TRP A 12 -3.97 -3.03 0.80
CA TRP A 12 -3.31 -1.73 0.69
C TRP A 12 -4.34 -0.65 0.45
N LEU A 13 -4.18 0.47 1.16
CA LEU A 13 -5.08 1.61 1.10
C LEU A 13 -4.31 2.92 0.98
N ARG A 14 -4.95 3.88 0.33
CA ARG A 14 -4.55 5.29 0.27
C ARG A 14 -5.34 6.03 1.36
N VAL A 15 -4.66 6.58 2.36
CA VAL A 15 -5.28 6.98 3.65
C VAL A 15 -6.10 8.26 3.52
N ASP A 16 -5.55 9.27 2.87
CA ASP A 16 -6.18 10.57 2.60
C ASP A 16 -7.51 10.44 1.84
N THR A 17 -7.56 9.53 0.87
CA THR A 17 -8.76 9.32 0.03
C THR A 17 -9.59 8.11 0.44
N GLN A 18 -9.20 7.40 1.51
CA GLN A 18 -9.79 6.14 1.96
C GLN A 18 -10.00 5.12 0.81
N THR A 19 -9.10 5.14 -0.19
CA THR A 19 -9.24 4.33 -1.39
C THR A 19 -8.56 2.99 -1.21
N ILE A 20 -9.29 1.91 -1.43
CA ILE A 20 -8.72 0.56 -1.47
C ILE A 20 -7.93 0.40 -2.77
N LEU A 21 -6.65 0.07 -2.64
CA LEU A 21 -5.74 -0.16 -3.76
C LEU A 21 -5.74 -1.63 -4.15
N THR A 22 -5.52 -2.52 -3.17
CA THR A 22 -5.44 -3.97 -3.39
C THR A 22 -6.07 -4.72 -2.22
N ILE A 23 -6.55 -5.94 -2.49
CA ILE A 23 -7.00 -6.90 -1.46
C ILE A 23 -6.41 -8.26 -1.83
N HIS A 24 -5.64 -8.84 -0.90
CA HIS A 24 -4.87 -10.05 -1.15
C HIS A 24 -4.14 -9.91 -2.50
N SER A 25 -4.18 -10.90 -3.38
CA SER A 25 -3.53 -10.91 -4.70
C SER A 25 -4.19 -10.04 -5.77
N HIS A 26 -5.26 -9.31 -5.45
CA HIS A 26 -6.04 -8.58 -6.45
C HIS A 26 -5.83 -7.07 -6.33
N VAL A 27 -5.53 -6.43 -7.47
CA VAL A 27 -5.59 -4.98 -7.61
C VAL A 27 -7.04 -4.57 -7.81
N ILE A 28 -7.54 -3.66 -6.97
CA ILE A 28 -8.94 -3.21 -6.96
C ILE A 28 -9.09 -1.85 -7.64
N THR A 29 -8.12 -0.96 -7.45
CA THR A 29 -8.12 0.35 -8.08
C THR A 29 -8.02 0.26 -9.60
N LYS A 30 -8.63 1.23 -10.30
CA LYS A 30 -8.51 1.39 -11.76
C LYS A 30 -7.19 2.06 -12.18
N ASN A 31 -6.38 2.54 -11.24
CA ASN A 31 -5.09 3.13 -11.56
C ASN A 31 -4.10 2.04 -12.02
N HIS A 32 -3.87 1.94 -13.33
CA HIS A 32 -2.99 0.94 -13.95
C HIS A 32 -1.52 1.02 -13.51
N ARG A 33 -1.11 2.09 -12.83
CA ARG A 33 0.24 2.21 -12.25
C ARG A 33 0.40 1.43 -10.95
N ILE A 34 -0.70 1.08 -10.30
CA ILE A 34 -0.70 0.28 -9.07
C ILE A 34 -0.55 -1.19 -9.43
N GLY A 35 0.49 -1.81 -8.88
CA GLY A 35 0.79 -3.22 -8.96
C GLY A 35 0.94 -3.83 -7.58
N LEU A 36 1.05 -5.15 -7.55
CA LEU A 36 1.22 -5.91 -6.33
C LEU A 36 2.12 -7.12 -6.60
N THR A 37 3.09 -7.32 -5.73
CA THR A 37 3.86 -8.57 -5.66
C THR A 37 3.84 -9.09 -4.24
N HIS A 38 4.04 -10.39 -4.07
CA HIS A 38 4.08 -11.01 -2.75
C HIS A 38 5.06 -12.19 -2.75
N SER A 39 5.64 -12.47 -1.58
CA SER A 39 6.57 -13.59 -1.39
C SER A 39 6.14 -14.43 -0.18
N ASP A 40 6.14 -15.75 -0.36
CA ASP A 40 6.00 -16.78 0.69
C ASP A 40 4.85 -16.53 1.68
N HIS A 41 3.74 -15.96 1.21
CA HIS A 41 2.57 -15.54 2.01
C HIS A 41 2.87 -14.60 3.20
N ARG A 42 4.10 -14.08 3.31
CA ARG A 42 4.55 -13.27 4.46
C ARG A 42 4.67 -11.79 4.12
N THR A 43 5.05 -11.48 2.91
CA THR A 43 5.33 -10.09 2.51
C THR A 43 4.52 -9.71 1.30
N TRP A 44 3.89 -8.54 1.38
CA TRP A 44 3.05 -7.97 0.34
C TRP A 44 3.62 -6.60 -0.02
N TYR A 45 4.00 -6.43 -1.28
CA TYR A 45 4.64 -5.21 -1.77
C TYR A 45 3.67 -4.47 -2.69
N LEU A 46 3.24 -3.29 -2.27
CA LEU A 46 2.58 -2.33 -3.15
C LEU A 46 3.62 -1.75 -4.11
N GLN A 47 3.33 -1.80 -5.41
CA GLN A 47 4.17 -1.19 -6.44
C GLN A 47 3.43 -0.02 -7.08
N ILE A 48 4.12 1.10 -7.28
CA ILE A 48 3.60 2.26 -7.99
C ILE A 48 4.58 2.55 -9.14
N LYS A 49 4.16 2.32 -10.37
CA LYS A 49 4.94 2.64 -11.58
C LYS A 49 4.78 4.11 -11.94
N ASP A 50 5.77 4.68 -12.61
CA ASP A 50 5.76 6.07 -13.10
C ASP A 50 5.26 7.03 -12.01
N VAL A 51 5.95 7.02 -10.86
CA VAL A 51 5.57 7.78 -9.66
C VAL A 51 5.50 9.28 -9.99
N ARG A 52 4.44 9.93 -9.51
CA ARG A 52 4.16 11.36 -9.71
C ARG A 52 4.08 12.04 -8.36
N GLU A 53 4.27 13.36 -8.33
CA GLU A 53 4.12 14.15 -7.10
C GLU A 53 2.75 13.95 -6.42
N SER A 54 1.69 13.73 -7.22
CA SER A 54 0.35 13.40 -6.72
C SER A 54 0.27 12.09 -5.94
N ASP A 55 1.24 11.19 -6.09
CA ASP A 55 1.32 9.94 -5.34
C ASP A 55 1.97 10.14 -3.96
N ARG A 56 2.50 11.32 -3.65
CA ARG A 56 2.95 11.66 -2.30
C ARG A 56 1.81 11.50 -1.30
N GLY A 57 2.05 10.88 -0.16
CA GLY A 57 1.04 10.78 0.89
C GLY A 57 1.12 9.52 1.74
N TRP A 58 0.12 9.35 2.60
CA TRP A 58 0.04 8.22 3.52
C TRP A 58 -0.62 7.00 2.87
N TYR A 59 0.05 5.86 3.00
CA TYR A 59 -0.43 4.54 2.58
C TYR A 59 -0.52 3.63 3.80
N MET A 60 -1.52 2.76 3.81
CA MET A 60 -1.76 1.82 4.90
C MET A 60 -1.74 0.38 4.38
N CYS A 61 -1.01 -0.47 5.07
CA CYS A 61 -1.13 -1.91 4.99
C CYS A 61 -2.03 -2.38 6.13
N GLN A 62 -3.11 -3.09 5.82
CA GLN A 62 -4.12 -3.55 6.77
C GLN A 62 -4.28 -5.06 6.69
N ILE A 63 -4.51 -5.70 7.83
CA ILE A 63 -4.80 -7.12 7.95
C ILE A 63 -6.17 -7.27 8.64
N ASN A 64 -7.04 -8.10 8.07
CA ASN A 64 -8.41 -8.35 8.55
C ASN A 64 -8.48 -9.21 9.84
N THR A 65 -7.58 -9.01 10.79
CA THR A 65 -7.67 -9.63 12.12
C THR A 65 -8.78 -8.97 12.96
N ASP A 66 -9.12 -9.59 14.08
CA ASP A 66 -10.01 -9.03 15.09
C ASP A 66 -9.22 -8.92 16.42
N PRO A 67 -8.87 -7.72 16.92
CA PRO A 67 -9.05 -6.42 16.28
C PRO A 67 -8.18 -6.27 15.02
N MET A 68 -8.62 -5.37 14.13
CA MET A 68 -7.91 -5.06 12.89
C MET A 68 -6.50 -4.56 13.16
N LYS A 69 -5.52 -5.15 12.49
CA LYS A 69 -4.13 -4.69 12.53
C LYS A 69 -3.83 -3.84 11.32
N SER A 70 -3.10 -2.75 11.51
CA SER A 70 -2.66 -1.88 10.42
C SER A 70 -1.30 -1.25 10.70
N GLN A 71 -0.59 -0.92 9.63
CA GLN A 71 0.62 -0.11 9.66
C GLN A 71 0.53 0.95 8.56
N VAL A 72 1.05 2.13 8.85
CA VAL A 72 0.95 3.30 7.97
C VAL A 72 2.36 3.78 7.64
N GLY A 73 2.59 4.14 6.37
CA GLY A 73 3.85 4.70 5.88
C GLY A 73 3.60 5.89 4.97
N TYR A 74 4.50 6.89 5.03
CA TYR A 74 4.44 8.06 4.15
C TYR A 74 5.35 7.85 2.94
N LEU A 75 4.80 8.03 1.74
CA LEU A 75 5.57 8.10 0.51
C LEU A 75 5.88 9.57 0.23
N GLU A 76 7.15 9.94 0.35
CA GLU A 76 7.64 11.23 -0.15
C GLU A 76 8.09 11.07 -1.60
N VAL A 77 7.62 11.96 -2.47
CA VAL A 77 8.03 11.99 -3.89
C VAL A 77 8.86 13.23 -4.11
N VAL A 78 10.15 13.03 -4.34
CA VAL A 78 11.14 14.08 -4.61
C VAL A 78 11.40 14.20 -6.10
N GLY A 79 11.42 15.42 -6.63
CA GLY A 79 11.87 15.72 -7.99
C GLY A 79 13.32 16.20 -8.01
N GLU A 80 13.97 16.21 -9.17
CA GLU A 80 15.37 16.65 -9.31
C GLU A 80 15.62 18.08 -8.75
N TYR A 81 14.63 18.97 -8.85
CA TYR A 81 14.71 20.34 -8.32
C TYR A 81 14.65 20.45 -6.78
N SER A 82 14.34 19.36 -6.08
CA SER A 82 14.16 19.35 -4.61
C SER A 82 15.38 18.86 -3.83
N VAL A 83 16.43 18.40 -4.52
CA VAL A 83 17.72 18.08 -3.91
C VAL A 83 18.59 19.34 -4.01
N PRO A 84 18.95 20.01 -2.90
CA PRO A 84 19.91 21.10 -2.96
C PRO A 84 21.24 20.53 -3.47
N SER A 85 21.72 21.06 -4.59
CA SER A 85 23.08 20.80 -5.07
C SER A 85 24.05 21.25 -3.98
N THR A 86 24.66 20.29 -3.28
CA THR A 86 25.78 20.54 -2.36
C THR A 86 27.04 20.80 -3.17
#